data_AF-A0A2A5E6S5-F1
#
_entry.id   AF-A0A2A5E6S5-F1
#
_cell.length_a   1.000
_cell.length_b   1.000
_cell.length_c   1.000
_cell.angle_alpha   90.00
_cell.angle_beta   90.00
_cell.angle_gamma   90.00
#
_symmetry.space_group_name_H-M   'P 1'
#
loop_
_entity.id
_entity.type
_entity.pdbx_description
1 polymer ?
#
loop_
_entity_poly.entity_id
_entity_poly.type
_entity_poly.pdbx_seq_one_letter_code
_entity_poly.pdbx_strand_id
1 'polypeptide(L)'
;MKKIIIISLFILSGIGSLYLIDPAFEHKLSFENYAIKYDWRIFDNSYCNFKTGGHCFTNKTNKTNAEIELYRQLVVNYNGEEKIEQMLKEVVNKTYRFDMAYSELTKTRNVEIDSLKKYKELVFRKIMLK
;
A
#
# COMPACT_ATOMS: atom_id res chain seq x y z
N MET A 1 22.16 9.93 40.38
CA MET A 1 21.17 10.85 39.75
C MET A 1 21.70 11.55 38.51
N LYS A 2 22.81 12.34 38.56
CA LYS A 2 23.33 13.07 37.38
C LYS A 2 23.57 12.20 36.12
N LYS A 3 24.16 11.01 36.28
CA LYS A 3 24.36 10.06 35.17
C LYS A 3 23.06 9.56 34.54
N ILE A 4 22.02 9.34 35.35
CA ILE A 4 20.69 8.90 34.87
C ILE A 4 20.05 10.02 34.03
N ILE A 5 20.12 11.26 34.51
CA ILE A 5 19.60 12.43 33.78
C ILE A 5 20.29 12.59 32.42
N ILE A 6 21.61 12.44 32.37
CA ILE A 6 22.39 12.53 31.11
C ILE A 6 21.99 11.41 30.14
N ILE A 7 21.86 10.17 30.63
CA ILE A 7 21.43 9.03 29.80
C ILE A 7 20.02 9.27 29.26
N SER A 8 19.08 9.76 30.08
CA SER A 8 17.73 10.07 29.65
C SER A 8 17.69 11.18 28.60
N LEU A 9 18.47 12.25 28.76
CA LEU A 9 18.59 13.32 27.76
C LEU A 9 19.16 12.82 26.43
N PHE A 10 20.16 11.94 26.49
CA PHE A 10 20.75 11.33 25.30
C PHE A 10 19.74 10.45 24.55
N ILE A 11 18.97 9.62 25.29
CA ILE A 11 17.90 8.79 24.70
C ILE A 11 16.81 9.67 24.07
N LEU A 12 16.35 10.71 24.77
CA LEU A 12 15.30 11.61 24.27
C LEU A 12 15.75 12.35 23.01
N SER A 13 16.98 12.86 22.97
CA SER A 13 17.52 13.53 21.78
C SER A 13 17.72 12.56 20.61
N GLY A 14 18.13 11.32 20.88
CA GLY A 14 18.21 10.26 19.87
C GLY A 14 16.85 9.92 19.26
N ILE A 15 15.83 9.67 20.10
CA ILE A 15 14.46 9.38 19.63
C ILE A 15 13.88 10.59 18.89
N GLY A 16 14.10 11.80 19.39
CA GLY A 16 13.66 13.03 18.72
C GLY A 16 14.28 13.19 17.34
N SER A 17 15.58 12.90 17.20
CA SER A 17 16.26 12.93 15.90
C SER A 17 15.73 11.87 14.94
N LEU A 18 15.50 10.65 15.44
CA LEU A 18 14.88 9.57 14.66
C LEU A 18 13.46 9.93 14.20
N TYR A 19 12.68 10.62 15.02
CA TYR A 19 11.33 11.07 14.68
C TYR A 19 11.33 12.11 13.55
N LEU A 20 12.29 13.03 13.54
CA LEU A 20 12.42 14.05 12.48
C LEU A 20 12.84 13.46 11.13
N ILE A 21 13.72 12.46 11.16
CA ILE A 21 14.23 11.79 9.95
C ILE A 21 13.21 10.76 9.42
N ASP A 22 12.57 10.04 10.35
CA ASP A 22 11.65 8.93 10.11
C ASP A 22 12.13 7.96 9.02
N PRO A 23 13.21 7.18 9.29
CA PRO A 23 13.88 6.40 8.26
C PRO A 23 12.95 5.37 7.61
N ALA A 24 13.09 5.22 6.29
CA ALA A 24 12.36 4.23 5.50
C ALA A 24 13.13 2.91 5.41
N PHE A 25 12.39 1.82 5.53
CA PHE A 25 12.84 0.45 5.29
C PHE A 25 12.07 -0.13 4.13
N GLU A 26 12.78 -0.83 3.25
CA GLU A 26 12.15 -1.52 2.14
C GLU A 26 11.49 -2.81 2.63
N HIS A 27 10.20 -2.94 2.35
CA HIS A 27 9.42 -4.16 2.54
C HIS A 27 9.01 -4.73 1.18
N LYS A 28 8.70 -6.03 1.16
CA LYS A 28 8.31 -6.75 -0.05
C LYS A 28 6.96 -7.42 0.17
N LEU A 29 6.02 -7.13 -0.72
CA LEU A 29 4.79 -7.88 -0.89
C LEU A 29 4.97 -8.84 -2.07
N SER A 30 4.63 -10.12 -1.90
CA SER A 30 4.78 -11.13 -2.95
C SER A 30 3.58 -12.04 -3.06
N PHE A 31 3.27 -12.46 -4.29
CA PHE A 31 2.31 -13.50 -4.60
C PHE A 31 2.78 -14.26 -5.84
N GLU A 32 2.87 -15.59 -5.75
CA GLU A 32 3.51 -16.43 -6.77
C GLU A 32 4.89 -15.86 -7.16
N ASN A 33 5.15 -15.64 -8.46
CA ASN A 33 6.43 -15.11 -8.96
C ASN A 33 6.50 -13.58 -8.99
N TYR A 34 5.48 -12.88 -8.49
CA TYR A 34 5.38 -11.42 -8.53
C TYR A 34 5.70 -10.81 -7.19
N ALA A 35 6.39 -9.68 -7.22
CA ALA A 35 6.69 -8.95 -6.01
C ALA A 35 6.80 -7.45 -6.22
N ILE A 36 6.21 -6.71 -5.28
CA ILE A 36 6.27 -5.25 -5.21
C ILE A 36 6.99 -4.85 -3.94
N LYS A 37 7.94 -3.93 -4.08
CA LYS A 37 8.63 -3.30 -2.96
C LYS A 37 7.88 -2.04 -2.54
N TYR A 38 7.90 -1.75 -1.23
CA TYR A 38 7.30 -0.55 -0.69
C TYR A 38 7.99 -0.11 0.60
N ASP A 39 7.93 1.19 0.89
CA ASP A 39 8.57 1.75 2.07
C ASP A 39 7.68 1.63 3.31
N TRP A 40 8.29 1.20 4.41
CA TRP A 40 7.75 1.26 5.76
C TRP A 40 8.64 2.15 6.64
N ARG A 41 8.03 3.02 7.44
CA ARG A 41 8.73 3.97 8.30
C ARG A 41 8.39 3.76 9.77
N ILE A 42 9.31 4.03 10.70
CA ILE A 42 9.11 3.77 12.14
C ILE A 42 7.93 4.57 12.68
N PHE A 43 7.85 5.83 12.31
CA PHE A 43 6.88 6.79 12.83
C PHE A 43 5.77 7.10 11.84
N ASP A 44 5.54 6.26 10.83
CA ASP A 44 4.39 6.34 9.92
C ASP A 44 4.25 7.70 9.20
N ASN A 45 5.38 8.33 8.85
CA ASN A 45 5.42 9.70 8.34
C ASN A 45 4.72 10.73 9.26
N SER A 46 4.64 10.46 10.57
CA SER A 46 3.95 11.32 11.53
C SER A 46 4.50 12.74 11.54
N TYR A 47 5.83 12.92 11.53
CA TYR A 47 6.44 14.25 11.47
C TYR A 47 6.11 14.98 10.16
N CYS A 48 6.18 14.26 9.03
CA CYS A 48 5.81 14.79 7.71
C CYS A 48 4.34 15.21 7.67
N ASN A 49 3.44 14.37 8.17
CA ASN A 49 2.01 14.64 8.26
C ASN A 49 1.69 15.81 9.20
N PHE A 50 2.39 15.92 10.34
CA PHE A 50 2.27 17.07 11.22
C PHE A 50 2.69 18.36 10.52
N LYS A 51 3.84 18.38 9.83
CA LYS A 51 4.35 19.57 9.15
C LYS A 51 3.51 19.98 7.94
N THR A 52 2.97 19.01 7.21
CA THR A 52 2.23 19.25 5.96
C THR A 52 0.72 19.27 6.13
N GLY A 53 0.17 18.94 7.30
CA GLY A 53 -1.28 18.85 7.49
C GLY A 53 -1.91 17.59 6.89
N GLY A 54 -1.16 16.48 6.80
CA GLY A 54 -1.67 15.20 6.32
C GLY A 54 -1.36 14.86 4.86
N HIS A 55 -0.44 15.60 4.22
CA HIS A 55 -0.04 15.37 2.82
C HIS A 55 1.14 14.40 2.70
N CYS A 56 1.25 13.41 3.58
CA CYS A 56 2.25 12.34 3.49
C CYS A 56 1.58 10.97 3.66
N PHE A 57 1.94 10.01 2.81
CA PHE A 57 1.36 8.68 2.89
C PHE A 57 1.76 7.97 4.18
N THR A 58 0.79 7.37 4.86
CA THR A 58 1.06 6.41 5.93
C THR A 58 1.64 5.12 5.34
N ASN A 59 2.34 4.35 6.16
CA ASN A 59 2.72 2.96 5.94
C ASN A 59 1.53 2.11 5.47
N LYS A 60 0.35 2.32 6.05
CA LYS A 60 -0.87 1.62 5.61
C LYS A 60 -1.20 1.99 4.17
N THR A 61 -1.14 3.27 3.82
CA THR A 61 -1.37 3.72 2.44
C THR A 61 -0.30 3.22 1.47
N ASN A 62 0.98 3.23 1.86
CA ASN A 62 2.07 2.67 1.06
C ASN A 62 1.85 1.18 0.78
N LYS A 63 1.52 0.41 1.82
CA LYS A 63 1.20 -1.02 1.69
C LYS A 63 0.02 -1.24 0.75
N THR A 64 -1.08 -0.51 0.92
CA THR A 64 -2.24 -0.62 0.03
C THR A 64 -1.92 -0.23 -1.42
N ASN A 65 -1.08 0.79 -1.64
CA ASN A 65 -0.62 1.14 -2.98
C ASN A 65 0.30 0.07 -3.59
N ALA A 66 1.06 -0.65 -2.77
CA ALA A 66 1.85 -1.79 -3.21
C ALA A 66 0.99 -3.01 -3.57
N GLU A 67 -0.05 -3.30 -2.77
CA GLU A 67 -1.05 -4.33 -3.06
C GLU A 67 -1.76 -4.05 -4.40
N ILE A 68 -2.18 -2.80 -4.61
CA ILE A 68 -2.76 -2.33 -5.87
C ILE A 68 -1.84 -2.57 -7.06
N GLU A 69 -0.55 -2.24 -6.91
CA GLU A 69 0.44 -2.46 -7.97
C GLU A 69 0.64 -3.95 -8.25
N LEU A 70 0.64 -4.79 -7.19
CA LEU A 70 0.72 -6.23 -7.34
C LEU A 70 -0.47 -6.76 -8.15
N TYR A 71 -1.70 -6.35 -7.82
CA TYR A 71 -2.89 -6.77 -8.56
C TYR A 71 -2.86 -6.31 -10.03
N ARG A 72 -2.37 -5.10 -10.31
CA ARG A 72 -2.16 -4.64 -11.68
C ARG A 72 -1.19 -5.52 -12.45
N GLN A 73 -0.05 -5.87 -11.83
CA GLN A 73 0.92 -6.79 -12.44
C GLN A 73 0.33 -8.17 -12.68
N LEU A 74 -0.44 -8.70 -11.72
CA LEU A 74 -1.13 -9.98 -11.87
C LEU A 74 -2.11 -9.97 -13.04
N VAL A 75 -2.90 -8.90 -13.21
CA VAL A 75 -3.82 -8.77 -14.36
C VAL A 75 -3.07 -8.69 -15.69
N VAL A 76 -1.99 -7.91 -15.75
CA VAL A 76 -1.21 -7.71 -16.98
C VAL A 76 -0.56 -9.01 -17.43
N ASN A 77 -0.02 -9.79 -16.49
CA ASN A 77 0.71 -11.01 -16.79
C ASN A 77 -0.15 -12.27 -16.70
N TYR A 78 -1.47 -12.14 -16.53
CA TYR A 78 -2.37 -13.29 -16.48
C TYR A 78 -2.39 -14.05 -17.82
N ASN A 79 -1.99 -15.31 -17.74
CA ASN A 79 -1.76 -16.28 -18.81
C ASN A 79 -2.61 -17.57 -18.65
N GLY A 80 -3.67 -17.53 -17.82
CA GLY A 80 -4.53 -18.69 -17.54
C GLY A 80 -4.26 -19.39 -16.19
N GLU A 81 -3.35 -18.88 -15.37
CA GLU A 81 -3.06 -19.43 -14.04
C GLU A 81 -4.25 -19.26 -13.07
N GLU A 82 -4.87 -20.39 -12.68
CA GLU A 82 -6.10 -20.41 -11.86
C GLU A 82 -5.96 -19.66 -10.52
N LYS A 83 -4.80 -19.79 -9.85
CA LYS A 83 -4.56 -19.11 -8.56
C LYS A 83 -4.56 -17.59 -8.69
N ILE A 84 -4.01 -17.06 -9.78
CA ILE A 84 -4.01 -15.62 -10.06
C ILE A 84 -5.44 -15.15 -10.31
N GLU A 85 -6.21 -15.91 -11.09
CA GLU A 85 -7.62 -15.60 -11.34
C GLU A 85 -8.44 -15.60 -10.06
N GLN A 86 -8.31 -16.64 -9.22
CA GLN A 86 -9.00 -16.73 -7.93
C GLN A 86 -8.65 -15.54 -7.02
N MET A 87 -7.36 -15.22 -6.88
CA MET A 87 -6.89 -14.06 -6.10
C MET A 87 -7.51 -12.75 -6.61
N LEU A 88 -7.49 -12.51 -7.93
CA LEU A 88 -8.05 -11.28 -8.51
C LEU A 88 -9.56 -11.18 -8.30
N LYS A 89 -10.30 -12.26 -8.53
CA LYS A 89 -11.76 -12.29 -8.30
C LYS A 89 -12.08 -12.06 -6.82
N GLU A 90 -11.35 -12.71 -5.93
CA GLU A 90 -11.52 -12.56 -4.49
C GLU A 90 -11.28 -11.12 -4.05
N VAL A 91 -10.17 -10.52 -4.46
CA VAL A 91 -9.78 -9.15 -4.08
C VAL A 91 -10.80 -8.13 -4.58
N VAL A 92 -11.28 -8.27 -5.83
CA VAL A 92 -12.30 -7.39 -6.38
C VAL A 92 -13.59 -7.49 -5.58
N ASN A 93 -14.07 -8.71 -5.30
CA ASN A 93 -15.33 -8.93 -4.59
C ASN A 93 -15.28 -8.55 -3.10
N LYS A 94 -14.14 -8.75 -2.43
CA LYS A 94 -14.00 -8.48 -0.99
C LYS A 94 -13.67 -7.02 -0.68
N THR A 95 -13.21 -6.25 -1.66
CA THR A 95 -12.86 -4.85 -1.46
C THR A 95 -13.94 -3.95 -2.05
N TYR A 96 -14.75 -3.32 -1.19
CA TYR A 96 -15.86 -2.44 -1.61
C TYR A 96 -15.50 -1.45 -2.72
N ARG A 97 -14.34 -0.81 -2.64
CA ARG A 97 -13.86 0.13 -3.66
C ARG A 97 -13.65 -0.53 -5.03
N PHE A 98 -13.12 -1.75 -5.06
CA PHE A 98 -12.85 -2.48 -6.30
C PHE A 98 -14.13 -3.06 -6.88
N ASP A 99 -14.99 -3.63 -6.04
CA ASP A 99 -16.32 -4.13 -6.44
C ASP A 99 -17.17 -3.02 -7.08
N MET A 100 -17.26 -1.86 -6.44
CA MET A 100 -17.99 -0.71 -7.01
C MET A 100 -17.39 -0.26 -8.34
N ALA A 101 -16.07 -0.01 -8.39
CA ALA A 101 -15.44 0.45 -9.62
C ALA A 101 -15.62 -0.56 -10.77
N TYR A 102 -15.47 -1.85 -10.49
CA TYR A 102 -15.66 -2.90 -11.47
C TYR A 102 -17.11 -3.00 -11.96
N SER A 103 -18.08 -3.02 -11.04
CA SER A 103 -19.49 -3.17 -11.37
C SER A 103 -20.06 -1.96 -12.11
N GLU A 104 -19.59 -0.75 -11.79
CA GLU A 104 -19.97 0.47 -12.53
C GLU A 104 -19.47 0.45 -13.98
N LEU A 105 -18.25 -0.06 -14.22
CA LEU A 105 -17.61 -0.10 -15.53
C LEU A 105 -18.11 -1.25 -16.42
N THR A 106 -18.50 -2.38 -15.82
CA THR A 106 -18.88 -3.59 -16.56
C THR A 106 -20.38 -3.87 -16.56
N LYS A 107 -21.14 -3.20 -15.68
CA LYS A 107 -22.58 -3.44 -15.43
C LYS A 107 -22.89 -4.85 -14.95
N THR A 108 -21.91 -5.54 -14.36
CA THR A 108 -22.05 -6.87 -13.76
C THR A 108 -21.24 -6.99 -12.47
N ARG A 109 -21.61 -7.92 -11.59
CA ARG A 109 -20.81 -8.33 -10.42
C ARG A 109 -20.01 -9.60 -10.67
N ASN A 110 -20.21 -10.25 -11.81
CA ASN A 110 -19.38 -11.39 -12.18
C ASN A 110 -18.03 -10.86 -12.67
N VAL A 111 -16.97 -11.17 -11.93
CA VAL A 111 -15.62 -10.70 -12.24
C VAL A 111 -15.01 -11.55 -13.34
N GLU A 112 -14.73 -10.94 -14.47
CA GLU A 112 -14.13 -11.53 -15.67
C GLU A 112 -12.75 -10.93 -15.90
N ILE A 113 -11.76 -11.77 -16.17
CA ILE A 113 -10.37 -11.31 -16.29
C ILE A 113 -10.18 -10.39 -17.50
N ASP A 114 -10.86 -10.62 -18.62
CA ASP A 114 -10.75 -9.75 -19.79
C ASP A 114 -11.29 -8.35 -19.52
N SER A 115 -12.38 -8.26 -18.77
CA SER A 115 -12.92 -6.98 -18.28
C SER A 115 -11.93 -6.30 -17.32
N LEU A 116 -11.29 -7.05 -16.41
CA LEU A 116 -10.23 -6.51 -15.56
C LEU A 116 -9.02 -6.03 -16.37
N LYS A 117 -8.58 -6.75 -17.40
CA LYS A 117 -7.47 -6.33 -18.27
C LYS A 117 -7.75 -4.99 -18.94
N LYS A 118 -8.99 -4.79 -19.38
CA LYS A 118 -9.48 -3.54 -19.99
C LYS A 118 -9.52 -2.38 -18.99
N TYR A 119 -10.00 -2.61 -17.77
CA TYR A 119 -10.31 -1.56 -16.79
C TYR A 119 -9.34 -1.47 -15.59
N LYS A 120 -8.24 -2.22 -15.58
CA LYS A 120 -7.29 -2.35 -14.44
C LYS A 120 -6.87 -1.02 -13.81
N GLU A 121 -6.64 0.02 -14.61
CA GLU A 121 -6.19 1.32 -14.11
C GLU A 121 -7.26 2.04 -13.28
N LEU A 122 -8.54 1.81 -13.62
CA LEU A 122 -9.69 2.39 -12.95
C LEU A 122 -10.10 1.56 -11.74
N VAL A 123 -10.15 0.23 -11.89
CA VAL A 123 -10.51 -0.69 -10.80
C VAL A 123 -9.45 -0.64 -9.70
N PHE A 124 -8.18 -0.86 -10.06
CA PHE A 124 -7.07 -0.86 -9.11
C PHE A 124 -6.43 0.53 -9.04
N ARG A 125 -7.18 1.59 -8.74
CA ARG A 125 -6.61 2.95 -8.66
C ARG A 125 -5.83 3.17 -7.35
N LYS A 126 -4.58 3.64 -7.45
CA LYS A 126 -3.76 4.03 -6.28
C LYS A 126 -4.44 5.13 -5.47
N ILE A 127 -4.26 5.07 -4.15
CA ILE A 127 -4.66 6.13 -3.23
C ILE A 127 -3.70 7.30 -3.47
N MET A 128 -4.26 8.46 -3.77
CA MET A 128 -3.52 9.71 -3.93
C MET A 128 -3.73 10.57 -2.68
N LEU A 129 -2.69 11.28 -2.26
CA LEU A 129 -2.83 12.37 -1.29
C LEU A 129 -3.66 13.47 -1.94
N LYS A 130 -4.63 14.00 -1.19
CA LYS A 130 -5.39 15.20 -1.60
C LYS A 130 -4.58 16.44 -1.32
#